data_AF-A0A1E8FLE3-F1
#
_entry.id   AF-A0A1E8FLE3-F1
#
_cell.length_a   1.000
_cell.length_b   1.000
_cell.length_c   1.000
_cell.angle_alpha   90.00
_cell.angle_beta   90.00
_cell.angle_gamma   90.00
#
_symmetry.space_group_name_H-M   'P 1'
#
loop_
_entity.id
_entity.type
_entity.pdbx_description
1 polymer ?
#
loop_
_entity_poly.entity_id
_entity_poly.type
_entity_poly.pdbx_seq_one_letter_code
_entity_poly.pdbx_strand_id
1 'polypeptide(L)'
;MTTRVLAEVAASITELKANPMKVAGSAYGDPVAILNRNEPAFYCVPAEIYEKMMDRLEDLELLHLVQERNSEESVSVSLDDL
;
A
#
# COMPACT_ATOMS: atom_id res chain seq x y z
N MET A 1 -19.88 16.28 8.39
CA MET A 1 -19.01 15.13 8.72
C MET A 1 -17.63 15.44 8.17
N THR A 2 -16.58 15.29 8.97
CA THR A 2 -15.20 15.45 8.50
C THR A 2 -14.69 14.10 7.99
N THR A 3 -14.59 13.92 6.68
CA THR A 3 -14.04 12.71 6.08
C THR A 3 -12.52 12.76 6.18
N ARG A 4 -11.91 11.72 6.77
CA ARG A 4 -10.46 11.61 6.88
C ARG A 4 -9.86 11.33 5.50
N VAL A 5 -8.97 12.20 5.05
CA VAL A 5 -8.20 12.05 3.80
C VAL A 5 -6.79 11.62 4.17
N LEU A 6 -6.30 10.53 3.56
CA LEU A 6 -4.98 9.93 3.81
C LEU A 6 -3.96 10.30 2.73
N ALA A 7 -4.14 11.46 2.10
CA ALA A 7 -3.26 11.99 1.07
C ALA A 7 -3.16 13.51 1.26
N GLU A 8 -1.98 14.07 1.02
CA GLU A 8 -1.75 15.51 1.07
C GLU A 8 -2.31 16.23 -0.17
N VAL A 9 -2.43 15.50 -1.28
CA VAL A 9 -2.96 16.00 -2.55
C VAL A 9 -4.30 15.32 -2.84
N ALA A 10 -5.24 16.12 -3.33
CA ALA A 10 -6.52 15.63 -3.81
C ALA A 10 -6.82 16.20 -5.20
N ALA A 11 -7.49 15.41 -6.04
CA ALA A 11 -7.97 15.81 -7.36
C ALA A 11 -9.41 15.34 -7.54
N SER A 12 -10.21 16.09 -8.28
CA SER A 12 -11.56 15.66 -8.63
C SER A 12 -11.54 14.54 -9.67
N ILE A 13 -12.62 13.74 -9.72
CA ILE A 13 -12.81 12.74 -10.77
C ILE A 13 -12.81 13.36 -12.18
N THR A 14 -13.19 14.63 -12.31
CA THR A 14 -13.17 15.38 -13.57
C THR A 14 -11.74 15.67 -14.01
N GLU A 15 -10.88 16.12 -13.09
CA GLU A 15 -9.45 16.35 -13.38
C GLU A 15 -8.73 15.06 -13.74
N LEU A 16 -9.04 13.97 -13.03
CA LEU A 16 -8.51 12.65 -13.35
C LEU A 16 -8.90 12.22 -14.76
N LYS A 17 -10.17 12.37 -15.14
CA LYS A 17 -10.64 12.05 -16.49
C LYS A 17 -10.00 12.91 -17.58
N ALA A 18 -9.74 14.18 -17.28
CA ALA A 18 -9.14 15.11 -18.23
C ALA A 18 -7.67 14.80 -18.50
N ASN A 19 -6.88 14.47 -17.46
CA ASN A 19 -5.49 14.09 -17.62
C ASN A 19 -5.02 13.16 -16.48
N PRO A 20 -5.13 11.83 -16.66
CA PRO A 20 -4.75 10.86 -15.64
C PRO A 20 -3.28 10.95 -15.22
N MET A 21 -2.37 11.14 -16.20
CA MET A 21 -0.93 11.18 -15.94
C MET A 21 -0.53 12.41 -15.13
N LYS A 22 -1.15 13.56 -15.40
CA LYS A 22 -0.93 14.78 -14.61
C LYS A 22 -1.39 14.58 -13.16
N VAL A 23 -2.55 13.96 -12.96
CA VAL A 23 -3.08 13.71 -11.61
C VAL A 23 -2.21 12.70 -10.88
N ALA A 24 -1.85 11.57 -11.49
CA ALA A 24 -0.97 10.57 -10.88
C ALA A 24 0.41 11.13 -10.51
N GLY A 25 0.95 12.06 -11.31
CA GLY A 25 2.24 12.72 -11.03
C GLY A 25 2.16 13.95 -10.12
N SER A 26 0.97 14.40 -9.73
CA SER A 26 0.79 15.68 -9.01
C SER A 26 1.29 15.67 -7.57
N ALA A 27 1.44 14.47 -6.99
CA ALA A 27 1.93 14.26 -5.64
C ALA A 27 3.38 13.77 -5.58
N TYR A 28 4.17 13.91 -6.66
CA TYR A 28 5.61 13.62 -6.67
C TYR A 28 6.00 12.23 -6.13
N GLY A 29 5.18 11.21 -6.40
CA GLY A 29 5.41 9.84 -5.92
C GLY A 29 4.56 9.46 -4.72
N ASP A 30 3.84 10.39 -4.10
CA ASP A 30 2.87 10.09 -3.03
C ASP A 30 1.45 9.80 -3.57
N PRO A 31 0.56 9.21 -2.75
CA PRO A 31 -0.83 8.99 -3.12
C PRO A 31 -1.61 10.28 -3.36
N VAL A 32 -2.58 10.23 -4.28
CA VAL A 32 -3.55 11.32 -4.54
C VAL A 32 -4.96 10.84 -4.20
N ALA A 33 -5.67 11.59 -3.36
CA ALA A 33 -7.09 11.33 -3.11
C ALA A 33 -7.95 11.78 -4.30
N ILE A 34 -8.73 10.87 -4.86
CA ILE A 34 -9.68 11.21 -5.93
C ILE A 34 -11.05 11.47 -5.33
N LEU A 35 -11.56 12.68 -5.53
CA LEU A 35 -12.81 13.15 -4.98
C LEU A 35 -13.96 13.03 -5.98
N ASN A 36 -15.12 12.56 -5.51
CA ASN A 36 -16.38 12.64 -6.22
C ASN A 36 -17.38 13.39 -5.34
N ARG A 37 -17.96 14.49 -5.85
CA ARG A 37 -18.86 15.37 -5.08
C ARG A 37 -18.27 15.81 -3.72
N ASN A 38 -16.98 16.16 -3.70
CA ASN A 38 -16.21 16.54 -2.50
C ASN A 38 -16.02 15.44 -1.45
N GLU A 39 -16.32 14.19 -1.78
CA GLU A 39 -16.04 13.03 -0.93
C GLU A 39 -14.94 12.17 -1.56
N PRO A 40 -13.93 11.71 -0.79
CA PRO A 40 -12.93 10.76 -1.28
C PRO A 40 -13.59 9.48 -1.78
N ALA A 41 -13.44 9.19 -3.07
CA ALA A 41 -13.95 7.99 -3.70
C ALA A 41 -12.91 6.87 -3.70
N PHE A 42 -11.65 7.19 -4.00
CA PHE A 42 -10.51 6.26 -4.00
C PHE A 42 -9.18 7.02 -3.94
N TYR A 43 -8.08 6.29 -3.79
CA TYR A 43 -6.73 6.83 -3.88
C TYR A 43 -6.06 6.35 -5.17
N CYS A 44 -5.43 7.28 -5.88
CA CYS A 44 -4.48 6.95 -6.93
C CYS A 44 -3.11 6.78 -6.26
N VAL A 45 -2.64 5.53 -6.17
CA VAL A 45 -1.35 5.19 -5.56
C VAL A 45 -0.36 4.88 -6.68
N PRO A 46 0.82 5.53 -6.73
CA PRO A 46 1.86 5.18 -7.70
C PRO A 46 2.31 3.73 -7.56
N ALA A 47 2.65 3.08 -8.68
CA ALA A 47 3.00 1.65 -8.73
C ALA A 47 4.09 1.29 -7.71
N GLU A 48 5.18 2.06 -7.67
CA GLU A 48 6.29 1.83 -6.74
C GLU A 48 5.86 1.87 -5.26
N ILE A 49 4.94 2.76 -4.89
CA ILE A 49 4.41 2.82 -3.52
C ILE A 49 3.50 1.64 -3.24
N TYR A 50 2.65 1.28 -4.20
CA TYR A 50 1.76 0.13 -4.05
C TYR A 50 2.56 -1.17 -3.87
N GLU A 51 3.60 -1.38 -4.68
CA GLU A 51 4.51 -2.52 -4.55
C GLU A 51 5.16 -2.57 -3.16
N LYS A 52 5.75 -1.46 -2.70
CA LYS A 52 6.34 -1.37 -1.34
C LYS A 52 5.33 -1.64 -0.22
N MET A 53 4.07 -1.23 -0.40
CA MET A 53 3.00 -1.51 0.56
C MET A 53 2.70 -3.01 0.61
N MET A 54 2.68 -3.69 -0.55
CA MET A 54 2.47 -5.13 -0.63
C MET A 54 3.64 -5.91 -0.01
N ASP A 55 4.88 -5.57 -0.34
CA ASP A 55 6.08 -6.17 0.26
C ASP A 55 6.02 -6.08 1.81
N ARG A 56 5.60 -4.90 2.32
CA ARG A 56 5.50 -4.69 3.76
C ARG A 56 4.38 -5.51 4.41
N LEU A 57 3.29 -5.80 3.70
CA LEU A 57 2.23 -6.68 4.18
C LEU A 57 2.71 -8.13 4.24
N GLU A 58 3.43 -8.60 3.23
CA GLU A 58 4.03 -9.94 3.22
C GLU A 58 5.02 -10.12 4.37
N ASP A 59 5.87 -9.12 4.64
CA ASP A 59 6.76 -9.11 5.80
C ASP A 59 6.00 -9.27 7.14
N LEU A 60 4.82 -8.66 7.27
CA LEU A 60 4.02 -8.76 8.50
C LEU A 60 3.44 -10.15 8.68
N GLU A 61 3.02 -10.80 7.59
CA GLU A 61 2.56 -12.20 7.62
C GLU A 61 3.70 -13.15 8.00
N LEU A 62 4.91 -12.91 7.46
CA LEU A 62 6.10 -13.68 7.83
C LEU A 62 6.47 -13.48 9.30
N LEU A 63 6.41 -12.24 9.80
CA LEU A 63 6.63 -11.95 11.21
C LEU A 63 5.61 -12.66 12.09
N HIS A 64 4.34 -12.72 11.67
CA HIS A 64 3.31 -13.45 12.40
C HIS A 64 3.66 -14.94 12.51
N LEU A 65 4.04 -15.58 11.40
CA LEU A 65 4.47 -16.98 11.39
C LEU A 65 5.69 -17.21 12.30
N VAL A 66 6.67 -16.31 12.27
CA VAL A 66 7.84 -16.39 13.16
C VAL A 66 7.39 -16.35 14.62
N GLN A 67 6.46 -15.44 14.98
CA GLN A 67 5.97 -15.35 16.36
C GLN A 67 5.20 -16.60 16.80
N GLU A 68 4.36 -17.15 15.95
CA GLU A 68 3.62 -18.39 16.24
C GLU A 68 4.56 -19.57 16.50
N ARG A 69 5.64 -19.65 15.71
CA ARG A 69 6.59 -20.77 15.77
C ARG A 69 7.76 -20.54 16.72
N ASN A 70 7.86 -19.36 17.32
CA ASN A 70 8.99 -19.00 18.18
C ASN A 70 9.11 -19.89 19.44
N SER A 71 8.02 -20.56 19.83
CA SER A 71 7.99 -21.49 20.97
C SER A 71 8.11 -22.96 20.59
N GLU A 72 8.23 -23.29 19.29
CA GLU A 72 8.42 -24.66 18.83
C GLU A 72 9.84 -25.15 19.12
N GLU A 73 9.99 -26.44 19.45
CA GLU A 73 11.33 -27.03 19.59
C GLU A 73 12.03 -27.08 18.22
N SER A 74 13.25 -26.55 18.14
CA SER A 74 14.06 -26.62 16.93
C SER A 74 14.63 -28.02 16.75
N VAL A 75 14.48 -28.59 15.55
CA VAL A 75 15.12 -29.86 15.17
C VAL A 75 16.35 -29.57 14.31
N SER A 76 17.51 -30.07 14.71
CA SER A 76 18.74 -29.98 13.92
C SER A 76 18.70 -30.98 12.77
N VAL A 77 18.98 -30.53 11.55
CA VAL A 77 19.04 -31.36 10.34
C VAL A 77 20.28 -31.00 9.51
N SER A 78 20.89 -31.96 8.81
CA SER A 78 21.95 -31.72 7.83
C SER A 78 21.34 -31.65 6.42
N LEU A 79 21.89 -30.79 5.55
CA LEU A 79 21.51 -30.76 4.13
C LEU A 79 21.94 -32.04 3.39
N ASP A 80 22.98 -32.72 3.87
CA ASP A 80 23.45 -33.99 3.29
C ASP A 80 22.51 -35.18 3.58
N ASP A 81 21.53 -35.00 4.49
CA ASP A 81 20.57 -36.03 4.91
C ASP A 81 19.20 -35.92 4.21
N LEU A 82 19.05 -35.01 3.25
CA LEU A 82 17.84 -34.77 2.43
C LEU A 82 17.93 -35.43 1.05
#